data_AF-A0A2H6BB16-F1
#
_entry.id   AF-A0A2H6BB16-F1
#
_cell.length_a   1.000
_cell.length_b   1.000
_cell.length_c   1.000
_cell.angle_alpha   90.00
_cell.angle_beta   90.00
_cell.angle_gamma   90.00
#
_symmetry.space_group_name_H-M   'P 1'
#
loop_
_entity.id
_entity.type
_entity.pdbx_description
1 polymer ?
#
loop_
_entity_poly.entity_id
_entity_poly.type
_entity_poly.pdbx_seq_one_letter_code
_entity_poly.pdbx_strand_id
1 'polypeptide(L)'
;MMDASTSPFISIRSRFGTAPSCPRAARVSTTSSGAHDAEVVEARKGVHDGGARADRLADLAVSALIAEAELSPKPGLVDRRGAGSHADMELDTLLASAEALRPTFAALAHAAEGERPSQALRETLARIGRDGEAAMLAATGGVNTHRGAIFALGLIVAAATFEGSGAKAAEICATAGAIARFPDGAAPDVELNGAVACRAYGVGGARGEAAAGFPHALAALDALRASRARGASETAARLDGLMAAMAGLDDTCLLHRGGRRALRVARLGARVVIAAGGAATVDGGTALRALDRRLLALNVSPGGSADMLAAALLLGALHACRHPGRSEAKSRDRAPEEAPAPAHDPGSARLAPLVRDDACSREA
;
A
#
# COMPACT_ATOMS: atom_id res chain seq x y z
N MET A 1 -11.21 49.60 -7.76
CA MET A 1 -10.24 50.23 -8.68
C MET A 1 -8.95 50.36 -7.89
N MET A 2 -7.88 49.68 -8.33
CA MET A 2 -6.47 49.82 -7.88
C MET A 2 -6.21 49.41 -6.41
N ASP A 3 -5.06 48.88 -6.00
CA ASP A 3 -3.72 49.01 -6.60
C ASP A 3 -2.76 47.88 -6.16
N ALA A 4 -1.64 47.83 -6.88
CA ALA A 4 -0.55 46.86 -6.81
C ALA A 4 0.57 47.24 -5.80
N SER A 5 1.68 46.48 -5.87
CA SER A 5 3.02 46.68 -5.24
C SER A 5 3.26 45.80 -3.97
N THR A 6 4.43 45.19 -3.69
CA THR A 6 5.80 45.26 -4.24
C THR A 6 6.59 44.02 -3.80
N SER A 7 7.56 43.57 -4.61
CA SER A 7 8.65 42.62 -4.26
C SER A 7 9.67 43.20 -3.27
N PRO A 8 10.66 42.40 -2.83
CA PRO A 8 12.04 42.73 -3.24
C PRO A 8 12.93 41.54 -3.65
N PHE A 9 13.91 41.89 -4.49
CA PHE A 9 15.01 41.11 -5.06
C PHE A 9 16.10 40.73 -4.03
N ILE A 10 16.79 39.59 -4.24
CA ILE A 10 18.23 39.45 -3.96
C ILE A 10 18.92 38.80 -5.18
N SER A 11 19.98 39.47 -5.63
CA SER A 11 20.89 39.11 -6.72
C SER A 11 22.20 38.57 -6.13
N ILE A 12 22.67 37.41 -6.58
CA ILE A 12 24.07 36.98 -6.40
C ILE A 12 24.61 36.44 -7.73
N ARG A 13 25.61 37.16 -8.26
CA ARG A 13 26.52 36.73 -9.33
C ARG A 13 27.63 35.85 -8.74
N SER A 14 27.95 34.73 -9.39
CA SER A 14 29.28 34.09 -9.31
C SER A 14 29.48 33.24 -10.58
N ARG A 15 30.26 33.77 -11.54
CA ARG A 15 31.64 33.37 -11.87
C ARG A 15 31.76 31.96 -12.43
N PHE A 16 31.76 31.89 -13.77
CA PHE A 16 32.26 30.77 -14.56
C PHE A 16 33.76 30.56 -14.29
N GLY A 17 34.10 29.36 -13.83
CA GLY A 17 35.47 28.85 -13.71
C GLY A 17 35.65 27.65 -14.62
N THR A 18 36.62 27.75 -15.50
CA THR A 18 37.05 26.77 -16.52
C THR A 18 37.63 25.49 -15.92
N ALA A 19 37.21 24.33 -16.43
CA ALA A 19 37.78 23.02 -16.11
C ALA A 19 39.12 22.79 -16.84
N PRO A 20 40.14 22.20 -16.18
CA PRO A 20 41.33 21.72 -16.87
C PRO A 20 41.21 20.24 -17.28
N SER A 21 41.71 20.01 -18.49
CA SER A 21 42.02 18.80 -19.24
C SER A 21 42.46 17.55 -18.45
N CYS A 22 41.91 16.41 -18.88
CA CYS A 22 42.32 15.04 -18.59
C CYS A 22 43.55 14.62 -19.45
N PRO A 23 44.60 14.00 -18.88
CA PRO A 23 45.62 13.31 -19.67
C PRO A 23 45.39 11.79 -19.74
N ARG A 24 45.35 11.37 -21.00
CA ARG A 24 45.50 10.06 -21.65
C ARG A 24 46.32 8.97 -20.91
N ALA A 25 45.69 7.79 -20.86
CA ALA A 25 46.21 6.41 -20.92
C ALA A 25 47.70 6.12 -20.67
N ALA A 26 47.98 5.36 -19.60
CA ALA A 26 49.18 4.53 -19.46
C ALA A 26 48.80 3.05 -19.61
N ARG A 27 49.43 2.37 -20.58
CA ARG A 27 49.41 0.91 -20.71
C ARG A 27 50.30 0.31 -19.63
N VAL A 28 49.81 -0.70 -18.91
CA VAL A 28 50.64 -1.63 -18.15
C VAL A 28 50.33 -3.04 -18.63
N SER A 29 51.35 -3.71 -19.16
CA SER A 29 51.36 -5.11 -19.54
C SER A 29 51.85 -5.97 -18.37
N THR A 30 51.04 -6.99 -18.04
CA THR A 30 51.38 -8.36 -17.58
C THR A 30 52.40 -8.57 -16.44
N THR A 31 51.98 -9.27 -15.37
CA THR A 31 52.35 -10.68 -15.09
C THR A 31 51.61 -11.28 -13.87
N SER A 32 51.18 -12.53 -14.05
CA SER A 32 50.86 -13.64 -13.10
C SER A 32 50.70 -13.41 -11.58
N SER A 33 49.59 -13.91 -11.03
CA SER A 33 49.59 -14.91 -9.94
C SER A 33 48.16 -15.37 -9.63
N GLY A 34 47.80 -16.57 -10.07
CA GLY A 34 46.52 -17.22 -9.78
C GLY A 34 46.51 -17.76 -8.36
N ALA A 35 46.07 -16.92 -7.41
CA ALA A 35 45.66 -17.34 -6.07
C ALA A 35 44.72 -16.33 -5.36
N HIS A 36 44.50 -15.13 -5.92
CA HIS A 36 43.62 -14.10 -5.32
C HIS A 36 42.21 -14.01 -5.95
N ASP A 37 41.92 -14.79 -7.00
CA ASP A 37 40.69 -14.63 -7.78
C ASP A 37 39.45 -15.25 -7.11
N ALA A 38 39.60 -16.20 -6.18
CA ALA A 38 38.45 -16.81 -5.51
C ALA A 38 37.76 -15.85 -4.51
N GLU A 39 38.53 -15.00 -3.83
CA GLU A 39 38.01 -14.07 -2.81
C GLU A 39 37.39 -12.81 -3.44
N VAL A 40 37.95 -12.34 -4.56
CA VAL A 40 37.44 -11.17 -5.32
C VAL A 40 36.21 -11.51 -6.15
N VAL A 41 36.10 -12.75 -6.65
CA VAL A 41 34.89 -13.20 -7.39
C VAL A 41 33.69 -13.33 -6.46
N GLU A 42 33.89 -13.78 -5.22
CA GLU A 42 32.78 -13.91 -4.26
C GLU A 42 32.34 -12.56 -3.67
N ALA A 43 33.26 -11.61 -3.52
CA ALA A 43 32.92 -10.22 -3.22
C ALA A 43 32.15 -9.54 -4.38
N ARG A 44 32.48 -9.82 -5.64
CA ARG A 44 31.78 -9.27 -6.82
C ARG A 44 30.41 -9.89 -7.05
N LYS A 45 30.22 -11.17 -6.70
CA LYS A 45 28.91 -11.83 -6.70
C LYS A 45 27.97 -11.24 -5.65
N GLY A 46 28.49 -10.94 -4.44
CA GLY A 46 27.72 -10.32 -3.36
C GLY A 46 27.21 -8.92 -3.69
N VAL A 47 28.02 -8.09 -4.36
CA VAL A 47 27.62 -6.71 -4.74
C VAL A 47 26.58 -6.69 -5.86
N HIS A 48 26.68 -7.60 -6.84
CA HIS A 48 25.69 -7.69 -7.92
C HIS A 48 24.35 -8.32 -7.48
N ASP A 49 24.37 -9.30 -6.56
CA ASP A 49 23.14 -9.91 -6.01
C ASP A 49 22.41 -8.97 -5.04
N GLY A 50 23.15 -8.18 -4.25
CA GLY A 50 22.58 -7.17 -3.35
C GLY A 50 21.82 -6.06 -4.08
N GLY A 51 22.41 -5.53 -5.16
CA GLY A 51 21.75 -4.57 -6.05
C GLY A 51 20.48 -5.14 -6.70
N ALA A 52 20.56 -6.37 -7.22
CA ALA A 52 19.40 -7.04 -7.81
C ALA A 52 18.27 -7.32 -6.79
N ARG A 53 18.61 -7.59 -5.52
CA ARG A 53 17.62 -7.75 -4.45
C ARG A 53 16.98 -6.42 -4.05
N ALA A 54 17.77 -5.36 -3.91
CA ALA A 54 17.29 -4.02 -3.58
C ALA A 54 16.29 -3.51 -4.64
N ASP A 55 16.61 -3.67 -5.92
CA ASP A 55 15.71 -3.33 -7.02
C ASP A 55 14.40 -4.11 -6.97
N ARG A 56 14.46 -5.43 -6.71
CA ARG A 56 13.24 -6.25 -6.56
C ARG A 56 12.35 -5.77 -5.41
N LEU A 57 12.93 -5.43 -4.26
CA LEU A 57 12.16 -4.92 -3.13
C LEU A 57 11.52 -3.56 -3.46
N ALA A 58 12.22 -2.72 -4.20
CA ALA A 58 11.68 -1.46 -4.69
C ALA A 58 10.51 -1.67 -5.66
N ASP A 59 10.65 -2.58 -6.63
CA ASP A 59 9.59 -2.92 -7.59
C ASP A 59 8.33 -3.43 -6.89
N LEU A 60 8.49 -4.28 -5.86
CA LEU A 60 7.37 -4.77 -5.06
C LEU A 60 6.68 -3.65 -4.28
N ALA A 61 7.45 -2.72 -3.71
CA ALA A 61 6.91 -1.57 -2.98
C ALA A 61 6.12 -0.63 -3.91
N VAL A 62 6.69 -0.30 -5.08
CA VAL A 62 6.02 0.52 -6.10
C VAL A 62 4.76 -0.17 -6.62
N SER A 63 4.84 -1.47 -6.93
CA SER A 63 3.69 -2.27 -7.35
C SER A 63 2.57 -2.29 -6.30
N ALA A 64 2.92 -2.32 -5.01
CA ALA A 64 1.95 -2.26 -3.93
C ALA A 64 1.26 -0.88 -3.85
N LEU A 65 1.99 0.21 -4.06
CA LEU A 65 1.41 1.56 -4.13
C LEU A 65 0.49 1.71 -5.33
N ILE A 66 0.90 1.26 -6.51
CA ILE A 66 0.07 1.28 -7.72
C ILE A 66 -1.19 0.45 -7.52
N ALA A 67 -1.06 -0.77 -7.00
CA ALA A 67 -2.19 -1.66 -6.75
C ALA A 67 -3.19 -1.11 -5.72
N GLU A 68 -2.72 -0.33 -4.74
CA GLU A 68 -3.58 0.43 -3.82
C GLU A 68 -4.24 1.61 -4.56
N ALA A 69 -3.48 2.42 -5.30
CA ALA A 69 -3.97 3.60 -6.01
C ALA A 69 -5.08 3.24 -7.00
N GLU A 70 -4.89 2.17 -7.76
CA GLU A 70 -5.81 1.67 -8.78
C GLU A 70 -7.06 0.96 -8.24
N LEU A 71 -7.06 0.57 -6.96
CA LEU A 71 -8.20 -0.09 -6.35
C LEU A 71 -9.43 0.83 -6.43
N SER A 72 -10.56 0.31 -6.89
CA SER A 72 -11.82 1.06 -6.98
C SER A 72 -13.00 0.11 -6.78
N PRO A 73 -14.06 0.49 -6.05
CA PRO A 73 -14.26 1.79 -5.38
C PRO A 73 -13.58 1.87 -4.00
N LYS A 74 -12.75 2.89 -3.73
CA LYS A 74 -12.17 3.18 -2.42
C LYS A 74 -12.97 4.28 -1.68
N PRO A 75 -13.58 3.97 -0.53
CA PRO A 75 -14.42 4.92 0.21
C PRO A 75 -13.70 6.23 0.58
N GLY A 76 -14.15 7.36 0.00
CA GLY A 76 -13.64 8.71 0.30
C GLY A 76 -12.21 9.02 -0.18
N LEU A 77 -11.51 8.06 -0.77
CA LEU A 77 -10.14 8.16 -1.31
C LEU A 77 -10.17 8.46 -2.81
N VAL A 78 -9.03 8.90 -3.36
CA VAL A 78 -8.80 8.95 -4.80
C VAL A 78 -8.84 7.52 -5.36
N ASP A 79 -9.60 7.30 -6.43
CA ASP A 79 -9.58 6.06 -7.20
C ASP A 79 -9.94 6.32 -8.68
N ARG A 80 -10.16 5.28 -9.48
CA ARG A 80 -10.54 5.39 -10.90
C ARG A 80 -11.83 6.18 -11.19
N ARG A 81 -12.65 6.47 -10.16
CA ARG A 81 -13.87 7.28 -10.25
C ARG A 81 -13.60 8.78 -10.07
N GLY A 82 -12.42 9.18 -9.58
CA GLY A 82 -11.99 10.58 -9.42
C GLY A 82 -11.26 10.84 -8.08
N ALA A 83 -11.08 12.13 -7.75
CA ALA A 83 -10.31 12.61 -6.59
C ALA A 83 -10.84 12.22 -5.19
N GLY A 84 -12.02 11.60 -5.09
CA GLY A 84 -12.64 11.32 -3.80
C GLY A 84 -12.89 12.60 -2.99
N SER A 85 -12.30 12.69 -1.79
CA SER A 85 -12.41 13.88 -0.91
C SER A 85 -11.26 14.88 -1.07
N HIS A 86 -10.49 14.80 -2.15
CA HIS A 86 -9.39 15.71 -2.44
C HIS A 86 -9.74 16.66 -3.59
N ALA A 87 -9.03 17.77 -3.67
CA ALA A 87 -9.14 18.74 -4.77
C ALA A 87 -7.80 18.97 -5.49
N ASP A 88 -6.73 18.40 -4.95
CA ASP A 88 -5.33 18.62 -5.31
C ASP A 88 -4.67 17.37 -5.91
N MET A 89 -5.35 16.21 -5.94
CA MET A 89 -4.80 14.96 -6.47
C MET A 89 -5.85 14.12 -7.20
N GLU A 90 -5.40 13.46 -8.25
CA GLU A 90 -6.14 12.47 -9.03
C GLU A 90 -5.30 11.18 -9.13
N LEU A 91 -5.85 10.13 -9.76
CA LEU A 91 -5.16 8.84 -9.90
C LEU A 91 -3.76 8.99 -10.53
N ASP A 92 -3.64 9.77 -11.61
CA ASP A 92 -2.36 9.98 -12.30
C ASP A 92 -1.31 10.63 -11.38
N THR A 93 -1.72 11.50 -10.45
CA THR A 93 -0.83 12.08 -9.43
C THR A 93 -0.28 11.00 -8.50
N LEU A 94 -1.12 10.05 -8.08
CA LEU A 94 -0.69 8.92 -7.24
C LEU A 94 0.24 7.97 -8.01
N LEU A 95 -0.06 7.68 -9.27
CA LEU A 95 0.78 6.81 -10.10
C LEU A 95 2.17 7.44 -10.34
N ALA A 96 2.22 8.72 -10.72
CA ALA A 96 3.47 9.45 -10.86
C ALA A 96 4.27 9.50 -9.55
N SER A 97 3.58 9.68 -8.42
CA SER A 97 4.18 9.62 -7.10
C SER A 97 4.77 8.25 -6.76
N ALA A 98 4.09 7.15 -7.09
CA ALA A 98 4.56 5.80 -6.79
C ALA A 98 5.84 5.50 -7.58
N GLU A 99 5.87 5.82 -8.87
CA GLU A 99 7.04 5.61 -9.74
C GLU A 99 8.25 6.44 -9.29
N ALA A 100 8.02 7.71 -8.92
CA ALA A 100 9.08 8.58 -8.42
C ALA A 100 9.77 8.05 -7.14
N LEU A 101 9.10 7.18 -6.38
CA LEU A 101 9.63 6.60 -5.14
C LEU A 101 10.45 5.31 -5.36
N ARG A 102 10.49 4.76 -6.59
CA ARG A 102 11.29 3.55 -6.88
C ARG A 102 12.75 3.69 -6.42
N PRO A 103 13.49 4.78 -6.74
CA PRO A 103 14.88 4.93 -6.31
C PRO A 103 15.02 5.03 -4.80
N THR A 104 14.04 5.64 -4.12
CA THR A 104 14.01 5.74 -2.65
C THR A 104 13.91 4.36 -2.01
N PHE A 105 12.99 3.50 -2.47
CA PHE A 105 12.86 2.16 -1.92
C PHE A 105 14.10 1.30 -2.19
N ALA A 106 14.73 1.44 -3.35
CA ALA A 106 16.00 0.75 -3.65
C ALA A 106 17.12 1.23 -2.70
N ALA A 107 17.23 2.53 -2.47
CA ALA A 107 18.21 3.10 -1.54
C ALA A 107 17.98 2.66 -0.09
N LEU A 108 16.71 2.57 0.36
CA LEU A 108 16.35 2.06 1.68
C LEU A 108 16.73 0.59 1.84
N ALA A 109 16.48 -0.24 0.83
CA ALA A 109 16.89 -1.64 0.83
C ALA A 109 18.42 -1.76 0.89
N HIS A 110 19.14 -1.01 0.04
CA HIS A 110 20.60 -1.05 0.01
C HIS A 110 21.23 -0.60 1.33
N ALA A 111 20.71 0.48 1.94
CA ALA A 111 21.19 0.97 3.23
C ALA A 111 20.93 0.00 4.40
N ALA A 112 19.97 -0.92 4.25
CA ALA A 112 19.66 -1.94 5.25
C ALA A 112 20.38 -3.27 4.97
N GLU A 113 21.18 -3.38 3.92
CA GLU A 113 21.87 -4.63 3.58
C GLU A 113 23.01 -4.91 4.56
N GLY A 114 23.04 -6.13 5.12
CA GLY A 114 24.06 -6.53 6.11
C GLY A 114 23.91 -5.91 7.52
N GLU A 115 23.00 -4.96 7.69
CA GLU A 115 22.80 -4.21 8.93
C GLU A 115 21.93 -4.95 9.97
N ARG A 116 21.73 -4.31 11.13
CA ARG A 116 20.73 -4.68 12.14
C ARG A 116 20.01 -3.43 12.67
N PRO A 117 18.81 -3.56 13.25
CA PRO A 117 18.12 -2.42 13.87
C PRO A 117 19.04 -1.69 14.87
N SER A 118 19.32 -0.42 14.57
CA SER A 118 20.21 0.44 15.35
C SER A 118 19.84 1.90 15.16
N GLN A 119 20.35 2.78 16.05
CA GLN A 119 20.18 4.23 15.93
C GLN A 119 20.75 4.75 14.60
N ALA A 120 21.95 4.33 14.22
CA ALA A 120 22.62 4.78 13.01
C ALA A 120 21.87 4.36 11.73
N LEU A 121 21.36 3.13 11.70
CA LEU A 121 20.52 2.66 10.60
C LEU A 121 19.23 3.49 10.55
N ARG A 122 18.54 3.68 11.68
CA ARG A 122 17.29 4.44 11.72
C ARG A 122 17.45 5.86 11.17
N GLU A 123 18.52 6.56 11.52
CA GLU A 123 18.82 7.91 11.03
C GLU A 123 19.15 7.92 9.54
N THR A 124 19.88 6.91 9.06
CA THR A 124 20.17 6.74 7.63
C THR A 124 18.89 6.53 6.82
N LEU A 125 18.02 5.62 7.25
CA LEU A 125 16.72 5.40 6.63
C LEU A 125 15.83 6.65 6.70
N ALA A 126 15.90 7.41 7.80
CA ALA A 126 15.16 8.68 7.93
C ALA A 126 15.57 9.71 6.89
N ARG A 127 16.89 9.86 6.67
CA ARG A 127 17.44 10.78 5.68
C ARG A 127 16.99 10.40 4.28
N ILE A 128 17.15 9.13 3.90
CA ILE A 128 16.72 8.62 2.59
C ILE A 128 15.20 8.83 2.42
N GLY A 129 14.40 8.58 3.47
CA GLY A 129 12.96 8.82 3.43
C GLY A 129 12.58 10.29 3.19
N ARG A 130 13.31 11.24 3.79
CA ARG A 130 13.12 12.68 3.52
C ARG A 130 13.51 13.07 2.09
N ASP A 131 14.59 12.50 1.57
CA ASP A 131 14.99 12.71 0.18
C ASP A 131 13.92 12.16 -0.80
N GLY A 132 13.35 10.99 -0.48
CA GLY A 132 12.24 10.42 -1.25
C GLY A 132 10.97 11.24 -1.17
N GLU A 133 10.67 11.81 -0.01
CA GLU A 133 9.55 12.75 0.14
C GLU A 133 9.74 14.01 -0.72
N ALA A 134 10.96 14.57 -0.78
CA ALA A 134 11.26 15.69 -1.66
C ALA A 134 11.09 15.32 -3.14
N ALA A 135 11.54 14.12 -3.55
CA ALA A 135 11.35 13.61 -4.91
C ALA A 135 9.87 13.40 -5.26
N MET A 136 9.10 12.85 -4.32
CA MET A 136 7.65 12.69 -4.44
C MET A 136 6.95 14.04 -4.64
N LEU A 137 7.27 15.05 -3.83
CA LEU A 137 6.72 16.40 -3.95
C LEU A 137 7.12 17.03 -5.29
N ALA A 138 8.35 16.86 -5.75
CA ALA A 138 8.78 17.35 -7.06
C ALA A 138 7.99 16.72 -8.22
N ALA A 139 7.77 15.40 -8.18
CA ALA A 139 7.02 14.67 -9.22
C ALA A 139 5.53 15.00 -9.24
N THR A 140 4.98 15.50 -8.13
CA THR A 140 3.54 15.77 -7.96
C THR A 140 3.21 17.26 -7.95
N GLY A 141 4.17 18.14 -8.25
CA GLY A 141 3.94 19.58 -8.22
C GLY A 141 3.68 20.14 -6.81
N GLY A 142 4.22 19.50 -5.78
CA GLY A 142 4.09 19.89 -4.37
C GLY A 142 2.92 19.24 -3.63
N VAL A 143 2.20 18.31 -4.25
CA VAL A 143 1.05 17.64 -3.65
C VAL A 143 1.49 16.52 -2.72
N ASN A 144 0.99 16.52 -1.49
CA ASN A 144 1.34 15.52 -0.50
C ASN A 144 0.52 14.22 -0.69
N THR A 145 1.10 13.24 -1.38
CA THR A 145 0.48 11.94 -1.69
C THR A 145 0.90 10.86 -0.68
N HIS A 146 1.99 10.12 -0.96
CA HIS A 146 2.40 8.89 -0.29
C HIS A 146 3.35 9.10 0.90
N ARG A 147 3.34 10.27 1.55
CA ARG A 147 4.29 10.55 2.65
C ARG A 147 4.22 9.53 3.80
N GLY A 148 3.01 9.09 4.17
CA GLY A 148 2.83 8.03 5.18
C GLY A 148 3.29 6.66 4.69
N ALA A 149 2.98 6.31 3.43
CA ALA A 149 3.47 5.13 2.77
C ALA A 149 5.01 5.06 2.64
N ILE A 150 5.72 6.16 2.36
CA ILE A 150 7.20 6.21 2.34
C ILE A 150 7.74 5.69 3.67
N PHE A 151 7.16 6.15 4.78
CA PHE A 151 7.57 5.73 6.11
C PHE A 151 7.24 4.25 6.37
N ALA A 152 6.00 3.82 6.11
CA ALA A 152 5.55 2.46 6.39
C ALA A 152 6.25 1.42 5.50
N LEU A 153 6.16 1.57 4.17
CA LEU A 153 6.77 0.65 3.22
C LEU A 153 8.30 0.72 3.30
N GLY A 154 8.88 1.90 3.55
CA GLY A 154 10.32 2.04 3.70
C GLY A 154 10.90 1.22 4.84
N LEU A 155 10.23 1.22 6.00
CA LEU A 155 10.62 0.39 7.14
C LEU A 155 10.41 -1.11 6.86
N ILE A 156 9.34 -1.48 6.15
CA ILE A 156 9.07 -2.87 5.76
C ILE A 156 10.11 -3.36 4.75
N VAL A 157 10.48 -2.54 3.76
CA VAL A 157 11.54 -2.82 2.78
C VAL A 157 12.87 -3.05 3.49
N ALA A 158 13.26 -2.14 4.39
CA ALA A 158 14.46 -2.30 5.19
C ALA A 158 14.39 -3.57 6.06
N ALA A 159 13.25 -3.87 6.68
CA ALA A 159 13.13 -5.08 7.48
C ALA A 159 13.21 -6.38 6.65
N ALA A 160 12.69 -6.36 5.43
CA ALA A 160 12.71 -7.50 4.51
C ALA A 160 14.11 -7.83 3.98
N THR A 161 15.11 -6.94 4.12
CA THR A 161 16.51 -7.27 3.81
C THR A 161 17.10 -8.19 4.88
N PHE A 162 16.78 -7.96 6.16
CA PHE A 162 17.33 -8.72 7.29
C PHE A 162 16.84 -10.16 7.35
N GLU A 163 15.53 -10.37 7.23
CA GLU A 163 14.90 -11.64 7.55
C GLU A 163 15.03 -12.70 6.42
N GLY A 164 15.78 -12.37 5.36
CA GLY A 164 15.99 -13.24 4.19
C GLY A 164 14.69 -13.53 3.41
N SER A 165 14.79 -14.38 2.40
CA SER A 165 13.65 -14.85 1.59
C SER A 165 12.69 -15.79 2.35
N GLY A 166 12.86 -15.89 3.68
CA GLY A 166 12.25 -16.87 4.58
C GLY A 166 11.13 -16.34 5.48
N ALA A 167 11.08 -15.03 5.66
CA ALA A 167 10.37 -14.40 6.76
C ALA A 167 8.85 -14.46 6.62
N LYS A 168 8.16 -14.66 7.74
CA LYS A 168 6.73 -14.41 7.85
C LYS A 168 6.51 -12.89 7.90
N ALA A 169 5.35 -12.45 7.42
CA ALA A 169 4.97 -11.03 7.48
C ALA A 169 5.09 -10.44 8.89
N ALA A 170 4.70 -11.21 9.92
CA ALA A 170 4.81 -10.80 11.32
C ALA A 170 6.28 -10.59 11.78
N GLU A 171 7.23 -11.38 11.26
CA GLU A 171 8.66 -11.24 11.59
C GLU A 171 9.21 -9.96 10.94
N ILE A 172 8.90 -9.72 9.66
CA ILE A 172 9.26 -8.49 8.95
C ILE A 172 8.68 -7.27 9.70
N CYS A 173 7.41 -7.31 10.07
CA CYS A 173 6.77 -6.23 10.80
C CYS A 173 7.36 -6.01 12.20
N ALA A 174 7.72 -7.07 12.92
CA ALA A 174 8.38 -6.97 14.22
C ALA A 174 9.75 -6.29 14.10
N THR A 175 10.53 -6.66 13.08
CA THR A 175 11.84 -6.06 12.80
C THR A 175 11.69 -4.60 12.33
N ALA A 176 10.72 -4.30 11.47
CA ALA A 176 10.39 -2.93 11.08
C ALA A 176 10.00 -2.07 12.30
N GLY A 177 9.25 -2.63 13.25
CA GLY A 177 8.92 -1.97 14.50
C GLY A 177 10.10 -1.79 15.44
N ALA A 178 11.05 -2.72 15.46
CA ALA A 178 12.31 -2.56 16.18
C ALA A 178 13.12 -1.37 15.66
N ILE A 179 13.20 -1.20 14.33
CA ILE A 179 13.80 -0.02 13.70
C ILE A 179 13.04 1.25 14.10
N ALA A 180 11.71 1.23 13.98
CA ALA A 180 10.85 2.40 14.22
C ALA A 180 10.92 2.95 15.66
N ARG A 181 11.29 2.11 16.63
CA ARG A 181 11.46 2.50 18.04
C ARG A 181 12.70 3.37 18.28
N PHE A 182 13.68 3.36 17.38
CA PHE A 182 14.78 4.31 17.46
C PHE A 182 14.29 5.72 17.04
N PRO A 183 14.67 6.78 17.77
CA PRO A 183 14.33 8.14 17.41
C PRO A 183 15.03 8.59 16.13
N ASP A 184 14.45 9.58 15.45
CA ASP A 184 15.08 10.32 14.36
C ASP A 184 15.47 11.69 14.89
N GLY A 185 16.75 11.86 15.26
CA GLY A 185 17.25 13.10 15.84
C GLY A 185 17.24 14.29 14.88
N ALA A 186 17.14 14.02 13.57
CA ALA A 186 17.04 15.04 12.52
C ALA A 186 15.60 15.21 12.00
N ALA A 187 14.60 14.73 12.76
CA ALA A 187 13.21 14.97 12.42
C ALA A 187 12.95 16.49 12.36
N PRO A 188 12.36 17.02 11.28
CA PRO A 188 12.13 18.44 11.16
C PRO A 188 11.18 18.93 12.26
N ASP A 189 11.46 20.14 12.77
CA ASP A 189 10.62 20.83 13.76
C ASP A 189 9.33 21.41 13.15
N VAL A 190 8.98 20.97 11.93
CA VAL A 190 7.78 21.41 11.24
C VAL A 190 6.60 20.57 11.71
N GLU A 191 5.55 21.26 12.13
CA GLU A 191 4.34 20.66 12.65
C GLU A 191 3.51 20.02 11.51
N LEU A 192 3.74 18.72 11.26
CA LEU A 192 3.00 17.95 10.25
C LEU A 192 1.55 17.71 10.69
N ASN A 193 0.60 17.68 9.75
CA ASN A 193 -0.84 17.40 10.00
C ASN A 193 -1.06 16.16 10.88
N GLY A 194 -0.31 15.08 10.64
CA GLY A 194 -0.37 13.87 11.45
C GLY A 194 0.11 14.09 12.90
N ALA A 195 1.18 14.86 13.10
CA ALA A 195 1.68 15.19 14.44
C ALA A 195 0.68 16.07 15.22
N VAL A 196 0.03 17.03 14.53
CA VAL A 196 -1.07 17.84 15.10
C VAL A 196 -2.21 16.94 15.55
N ALA A 197 -2.66 16.00 14.70
CA ALA A 197 -3.72 15.06 15.05
C ALA A 197 -3.32 14.16 16.23
N CYS A 198 -2.09 13.64 16.26
CA CYS A 198 -1.60 12.84 17.38
C CYS A 198 -1.68 13.60 18.71
N ARG A 199 -1.18 14.83 18.77
CA ARG A 199 -1.26 15.67 19.98
C ARG A 199 -2.70 16.00 20.36
N ALA A 200 -3.52 16.42 19.40
CA ALA A 200 -4.89 16.85 19.65
C ALA A 200 -5.79 15.71 20.16
N TYR A 201 -5.56 14.47 19.70
CA TYR A 201 -6.44 13.34 19.99
C TYR A 201 -5.84 12.26 20.88
N GLY A 202 -4.54 12.34 21.21
CA GLY A 202 -3.84 11.38 22.06
C GLY A 202 -3.60 10.03 21.39
N VAL A 203 -3.31 10.02 20.08
CA VAL A 203 -3.09 8.80 19.29
C VAL A 203 -1.64 8.69 18.83
N GLY A 204 -1.17 7.47 18.52
CA GLY A 204 0.23 7.22 18.15
C GLY A 204 0.59 7.57 16.69
N GLY A 205 -0.40 7.64 15.79
CA GLY A 205 -0.20 7.87 14.36
C GLY A 205 0.74 6.83 13.70
N ALA A 206 1.33 7.20 12.57
CA ALA A 206 2.19 6.29 11.79
C ALA A 206 3.40 5.76 12.58
N ARG A 207 3.99 6.58 13.47
CA ARG A 207 5.11 6.16 14.33
C ARG A 207 4.68 5.12 15.36
N GLY A 208 3.53 5.34 16.02
CA GLY A 208 2.97 4.37 16.96
C GLY A 208 2.60 3.05 16.28
N GLU A 209 1.99 3.13 15.09
CA GLU A 209 1.67 1.95 14.28
C GLU A 209 2.92 1.13 13.93
N ALA A 210 3.96 1.79 13.43
CA ALA A 210 5.22 1.14 13.11
C ALA A 210 5.90 0.54 14.35
N ALA A 211 6.00 1.30 15.45
CA ALA A 211 6.62 0.84 16.69
C ALA A 211 5.87 -0.36 17.33
N ALA A 212 4.57 -0.50 17.06
CA ALA A 212 3.78 -1.66 17.46
C ALA A 212 3.93 -2.86 16.51
N GLY A 213 4.69 -2.74 15.43
CA GLY A 213 4.89 -3.79 14.43
C GLY A 213 3.72 -3.91 13.46
N PHE A 214 3.15 -2.78 13.01
CA PHE A 214 2.12 -2.70 11.97
C PHE A 214 0.91 -3.66 12.15
N PRO A 215 0.27 -3.68 13.33
CA PRO A 215 -0.87 -4.56 13.58
C PRO A 215 -1.99 -4.41 12.54
N HIS A 216 -2.24 -3.21 12.01
CA HIS A 216 -3.31 -2.97 11.05
C HIS A 216 -2.93 -3.42 9.64
N ALA A 217 -1.66 -3.37 9.25
CA ALA A 217 -1.20 -3.97 7.99
C ALA A 217 -1.31 -5.50 8.03
N LEU A 218 -0.99 -6.12 9.17
CA LEU A 218 -1.16 -7.57 9.38
C LEU A 218 -2.64 -7.96 9.33
N ALA A 219 -3.52 -7.22 10.01
CA ALA A 219 -4.96 -7.45 9.97
C ALA A 219 -5.53 -7.30 8.54
N ALA A 220 -5.07 -6.30 7.79
CA ALA A 220 -5.44 -6.11 6.38
C ALA A 220 -4.98 -7.28 5.50
N LEU A 221 -3.76 -7.76 5.70
CA LEU A 221 -3.22 -8.92 4.97
C LEU A 221 -4.03 -10.20 5.26
N ASP A 222 -4.40 -10.42 6.52
CA ASP A 222 -5.19 -11.59 6.92
C ASP A 222 -6.61 -11.53 6.36
N ALA A 223 -7.26 -10.37 6.41
CA ALA A 223 -8.59 -10.17 5.80
C ALA A 223 -8.56 -10.42 4.30
N LEU A 224 -7.55 -9.90 3.61
CA LEU A 224 -7.35 -10.09 2.18
C LEU A 224 -7.11 -11.58 1.84
N ARG A 225 -6.28 -12.29 2.60
CA ARG A 225 -6.05 -13.74 2.42
C ARG A 225 -7.33 -14.55 2.67
N ALA A 226 -8.07 -14.23 3.73
CA ALA A 226 -9.33 -14.88 4.05
C ALA A 226 -10.37 -14.66 2.93
N SER A 227 -10.43 -13.45 2.35
CA SER A 227 -11.31 -13.14 1.23
C SER A 227 -10.96 -13.96 -0.02
N ARG A 228 -9.67 -14.04 -0.38
CA ARG A 228 -9.19 -14.91 -1.48
C ARG A 228 -9.53 -16.38 -1.24
N ALA A 229 -9.36 -16.87 0.00
CA ALA A 229 -9.68 -18.25 0.36
C ALA A 229 -11.18 -18.59 0.20
N ARG A 230 -12.06 -17.58 0.28
CA ARG A 230 -13.50 -17.71 -0.03
C ARG A 230 -13.82 -17.60 -1.52
N GLY A 231 -12.81 -17.45 -2.39
CA GLY A 231 -13.00 -17.31 -3.84
C GLY A 231 -13.42 -15.92 -4.29
N ALA A 232 -13.25 -14.89 -3.44
CA ALA A 232 -13.51 -13.52 -3.84
C ALA A 232 -12.54 -13.05 -4.94
N SER A 233 -12.99 -12.11 -5.77
CA SER A 233 -12.11 -11.45 -6.74
C SER A 233 -11.00 -10.68 -6.03
N GLU A 234 -9.89 -10.44 -6.73
CA GLU A 234 -8.77 -9.69 -6.17
C GLU A 234 -9.18 -8.28 -5.73
N THR A 235 -10.03 -7.60 -6.49
CA THR A 235 -10.61 -6.31 -6.11
C THR A 235 -11.36 -6.41 -4.77
N ALA A 236 -12.24 -7.39 -4.61
CA ALA A 236 -12.99 -7.56 -3.37
C ALA A 236 -12.09 -7.91 -2.19
N ALA A 237 -11.07 -8.75 -2.40
CA ALA A 237 -10.10 -9.11 -1.37
C ALA A 237 -9.27 -7.90 -0.88
N ARG A 238 -8.86 -7.02 -1.80
CA ARG A 238 -8.16 -5.78 -1.45
C ARG A 238 -9.07 -4.79 -0.72
N LEU A 239 -10.34 -4.69 -1.12
CA LEU A 239 -11.34 -3.89 -0.40
C LEU A 239 -11.56 -4.42 1.01
N ASP A 240 -11.65 -5.74 1.20
CA ASP A 240 -11.76 -6.34 2.54
C ASP A 240 -10.53 -6.02 3.41
N GLY A 241 -9.33 -6.04 2.81
CA GLY A 241 -8.10 -5.59 3.47
C GLY A 241 -8.17 -4.12 3.90
N LEU A 242 -8.63 -3.23 3.02
CA LEU A 242 -8.84 -1.81 3.35
C LEU A 242 -9.86 -1.63 4.48
N MET A 243 -10.96 -2.39 4.47
CA MET A 243 -11.97 -2.32 5.52
C MET A 243 -11.40 -2.79 6.86
N ALA A 244 -10.58 -3.84 6.87
CA ALA A 244 -9.94 -4.33 8.09
C ALA A 244 -8.99 -3.29 8.69
N ALA A 245 -8.15 -2.64 7.87
CA ALA A 245 -7.32 -1.52 8.32
C ALA A 245 -8.18 -0.38 8.88
N MET A 246 -9.17 0.08 8.11
CA MET A 246 -10.03 1.22 8.47
C MET A 246 -10.89 0.97 9.71
N ALA A 247 -11.28 -0.28 10.00
CA ALA A 247 -12.06 -0.63 11.18
C ALA A 247 -11.28 -0.50 12.51
N GLY A 248 -9.96 -0.68 12.44
CA GLY A 248 -9.06 -0.72 13.58
C GLY A 248 -8.24 0.55 13.77
N LEU A 249 -7.77 1.18 12.68
CA LEU A 249 -6.76 2.22 12.75
C LEU A 249 -7.30 3.54 13.31
N ASP A 250 -6.53 4.18 14.19
CA ASP A 250 -6.72 5.59 14.56
C ASP A 250 -6.15 6.50 13.47
N ASP A 251 -6.84 6.55 12.33
CA ASP A 251 -6.38 7.22 11.11
C ASP A 251 -6.24 8.74 11.32
N THR A 252 -4.99 9.21 11.33
CA THR A 252 -4.67 10.62 11.54
C THR A 252 -5.14 11.53 10.41
N CYS A 253 -5.34 11.02 9.18
CA CYS A 253 -5.89 11.81 8.07
C CYS A 253 -7.36 12.15 8.34
N LEU A 254 -8.14 11.19 8.84
CA LEU A 254 -9.52 11.40 9.26
C LEU A 254 -9.61 12.34 10.47
N LEU A 255 -8.77 12.12 11.48
CA LEU A 255 -8.73 12.94 12.69
C LEU A 255 -8.37 14.39 12.38
N HIS A 256 -7.40 14.61 11.50
CA HIS A 256 -6.98 15.95 11.10
C HIS A 256 -8.11 16.70 10.34
N ARG A 257 -8.76 16.04 9.37
CA ARG A 257 -9.77 16.71 8.51
C ARG A 257 -11.16 16.81 9.14
N GLY A 258 -11.61 15.79 9.86
CA GLY A 258 -12.99 15.71 10.38
C GLY A 258 -13.11 15.23 11.83
N GLY A 259 -11.99 15.14 12.54
CA GLY A 259 -11.93 14.81 13.96
C GLY A 259 -12.49 13.44 14.34
N ARG A 260 -12.79 13.28 15.64
CA ARG A 260 -13.31 12.01 16.19
C ARG A 260 -14.60 11.55 15.53
N ARG A 261 -15.43 12.49 15.02
CA ARG A 261 -16.67 12.13 14.30
C ARG A 261 -16.35 11.40 13.00
N ALA A 262 -15.46 11.94 12.17
CA ALA A 262 -15.04 11.30 10.93
C ALA A 262 -14.42 9.93 11.18
N LEU A 263 -13.50 9.84 12.15
CA LEU A 263 -12.88 8.57 12.52
C LEU A 263 -13.92 7.50 12.93
N ARG A 264 -14.90 7.87 13.76
CA ARG A 264 -15.97 6.94 14.18
C ARG A 264 -16.83 6.49 13.00
N VAL A 265 -17.18 7.40 12.09
CA VAL A 265 -17.98 7.07 10.90
C VAL A 265 -17.25 6.07 10.01
N ALA A 266 -15.95 6.29 9.77
CA ALA A 266 -15.12 5.38 8.98
C ALA A 266 -15.02 4.00 9.64
N ARG A 267 -14.62 3.93 10.92
CA ARG A 267 -14.45 2.66 11.65
C ARG A 267 -15.75 1.86 11.74
N LEU A 268 -16.86 2.52 12.09
CA LEU A 268 -18.15 1.84 12.18
C LEU A 268 -18.62 1.39 10.80
N GLY A 269 -18.50 2.23 9.78
CA GLY A 269 -18.87 1.87 8.42
C GLY A 269 -18.09 0.68 7.90
N ALA A 270 -16.76 0.65 8.09
CA ALA A 270 -15.93 -0.47 7.70
C ALA A 270 -16.34 -1.77 8.42
N ARG A 271 -16.66 -1.70 9.73
CA ARG A 271 -17.19 -2.84 10.49
C ARG A 271 -18.54 -3.34 9.94
N VAL A 272 -19.40 -2.45 9.46
CA VAL A 272 -20.67 -2.86 8.83
C VAL A 272 -20.41 -3.61 7.51
N VAL A 273 -19.44 -3.16 6.69
CA VAL A 273 -19.05 -3.90 5.47
C VAL A 273 -18.53 -5.30 5.82
N ILE A 274 -17.66 -5.39 6.82
CA ILE A 274 -17.11 -6.67 7.29
C ILE A 274 -18.22 -7.58 7.83
N ALA A 275 -19.11 -7.06 8.67
CA ALA A 275 -20.23 -7.82 9.25
C ALA A 275 -21.24 -8.30 8.19
N ALA A 276 -21.38 -7.56 7.09
CA ALA A 276 -22.20 -7.95 5.93
C ALA A 276 -21.55 -9.02 5.03
N GLY A 277 -20.38 -9.56 5.42
CA GLY A 277 -19.69 -10.63 4.69
C GLY A 277 -18.61 -10.15 3.72
N GLY A 278 -18.25 -8.87 3.75
CA GLY A 278 -17.21 -8.29 2.92
C GLY A 278 -17.69 -7.79 1.56
N ALA A 279 -16.81 -7.09 0.84
CA ALA A 279 -17.13 -6.32 -0.36
C ALA A 279 -17.63 -7.16 -1.55
N ALA A 280 -17.36 -8.46 -1.56
CA ALA A 280 -17.84 -9.39 -2.60
C ALA A 280 -19.35 -9.69 -2.50
N THR A 281 -19.96 -9.47 -1.34
CA THR A 281 -21.38 -9.74 -1.11
C THR A 281 -22.26 -8.58 -1.56
N VAL A 282 -23.54 -8.84 -1.85
CA VAL A 282 -24.50 -7.79 -2.21
C VAL A 282 -24.67 -6.78 -1.06
N ASP A 283 -24.82 -7.28 0.17
CA ASP A 283 -25.00 -6.45 1.36
C ASP A 283 -23.73 -5.68 1.70
N GLY A 284 -22.56 -6.33 1.65
CA GLY A 284 -21.27 -5.69 1.86
C GLY A 284 -20.97 -4.61 0.81
N GLY A 285 -21.25 -4.88 -0.47
CA GLY A 285 -21.12 -3.87 -1.53
C GLY A 285 -22.08 -2.68 -1.33
N THR A 286 -23.28 -2.92 -0.81
CA THR A 286 -24.24 -1.85 -0.46
C THR A 286 -23.75 -1.03 0.73
N ALA A 287 -23.24 -1.68 1.76
CA ALA A 287 -22.63 -1.03 2.92
C ALA A 287 -21.39 -0.20 2.51
N LEU A 288 -20.57 -0.70 1.59
CA LEU A 288 -19.38 -0.02 1.08
C LEU A 288 -19.75 1.28 0.36
N ARG A 289 -20.77 1.24 -0.52
CA ARG A 289 -21.29 2.44 -1.17
C ARG A 289 -21.90 3.43 -0.18
N ALA A 290 -22.57 2.95 0.87
CA ALA A 290 -23.08 3.81 1.93
C ALA A 290 -21.96 4.47 2.73
N LEU A 291 -20.88 3.75 3.02
CA LEU A 291 -19.68 4.29 3.65
C LEU A 291 -19.01 5.36 2.78
N ASP A 292 -18.79 5.06 1.50
CA ASP A 292 -18.21 5.99 0.53
C ASP A 292 -18.96 7.33 0.50
N ARG A 293 -20.29 7.29 0.32
CA ARG A 293 -21.14 8.49 0.36
C ARG A 293 -21.00 9.28 1.66
N ARG A 294 -20.87 8.60 2.80
CA ARG A 294 -20.71 9.27 4.10
C ARG A 294 -19.35 9.94 4.24
N LEU A 295 -18.27 9.32 3.75
CA LEU A 295 -16.93 9.92 3.80
C LEU A 295 -16.83 11.12 2.85
N LEU A 296 -17.39 11.00 1.64
CA LEU A 296 -17.49 12.12 0.69
C LEU A 296 -18.31 13.28 1.26
N ALA A 297 -19.47 13.02 1.87
CA ALA A 297 -20.30 14.05 2.49
C ALA A 297 -19.61 14.75 3.68
N LEU A 298 -18.66 14.08 4.35
CA LEU A 298 -17.83 14.65 5.39
C LEU A 298 -16.55 15.32 4.84
N ASN A 299 -16.28 15.20 3.54
CA ASN A 299 -15.06 15.61 2.88
C ASN A 299 -13.78 15.08 3.57
N VAL A 300 -13.76 13.79 3.89
CA VAL A 300 -12.66 13.13 4.60
C VAL A 300 -12.13 11.92 3.86
N SER A 301 -10.81 11.77 3.86
CA SER A 301 -10.09 10.68 3.20
C SER A 301 -9.33 9.84 4.24
N PRO A 302 -9.57 8.51 4.31
CA PRO A 302 -8.85 7.58 5.18
C PRO A 302 -7.47 7.20 4.64
N GLY A 303 -6.57 8.19 4.52
CA GLY A 303 -5.23 8.03 3.94
C GLY A 303 -4.32 7.07 4.73
N GLY A 304 -4.35 7.12 6.07
CA GLY A 304 -3.56 6.18 6.87
C GLY A 304 -4.02 4.73 6.68
N SER A 305 -5.32 4.51 6.46
CA SER A 305 -5.86 3.18 6.16
C SER A 305 -5.43 2.68 4.78
N ALA A 306 -5.31 3.58 3.79
CA ALA A 306 -4.75 3.28 2.48
C ALA A 306 -3.26 2.89 2.56
N ASP A 307 -2.45 3.62 3.34
CA ASP A 307 -1.05 3.26 3.59
C ASP A 307 -0.92 1.85 4.20
N MET A 308 -1.82 1.47 5.11
CA MET A 308 -1.85 0.12 5.69
C MET A 308 -2.25 -0.96 4.68
N LEU A 309 -3.16 -0.65 3.74
CA LEU A 309 -3.45 -1.56 2.63
C LEU A 309 -2.21 -1.74 1.74
N ALA A 310 -1.52 -0.66 1.36
CA ALA A 310 -0.29 -0.75 0.57
C ALA A 310 0.79 -1.59 1.30
N ALA A 311 0.97 -1.39 2.60
CA ALA A 311 1.85 -2.20 3.42
C ALA A 311 1.45 -3.69 3.42
N ALA A 312 0.16 -4.00 3.53
CA ALA A 312 -0.35 -5.37 3.45
C ALA A 312 -0.10 -6.02 2.09
N LEU A 313 -0.27 -5.27 0.99
CA LEU A 313 0.01 -5.74 -0.36
C LEU A 313 1.50 -6.07 -0.55
N LEU A 314 2.39 -5.20 -0.06
CA LEU A 314 3.83 -5.44 -0.07
C LEU A 314 4.19 -6.72 0.71
N LEU A 315 3.70 -6.86 1.94
CA LEU A 315 3.93 -8.06 2.76
C LEU A 315 3.40 -9.34 2.09
N GLY A 316 2.25 -9.25 1.41
CA GLY A 316 1.70 -10.33 0.61
C GLY A 316 2.60 -10.72 -0.56
N ALA A 317 3.12 -9.75 -1.29
CA ALA A 317 3.99 -9.96 -2.45
C ALA A 317 5.36 -10.54 -2.05
N LEU A 318 5.96 -10.04 -0.97
CA LEU A 318 7.18 -10.59 -0.37
C LEU A 318 7.04 -12.07 -0.02
N HIS A 319 5.84 -12.49 0.42
CA HIS A 319 5.54 -13.89 0.66
C HIS A 319 5.30 -14.72 -0.62
N ALA A 320 4.70 -14.12 -1.67
CA ALA A 320 4.37 -14.82 -2.90
C ALA A 320 5.58 -15.10 -3.80
N CYS A 321 6.60 -14.22 -3.82
CA CYS A 321 7.87 -14.45 -4.51
C CYS A 321 8.64 -15.69 -4.01
N ARG A 322 8.17 -16.33 -2.94
CA ARG A 322 8.67 -17.59 -2.37
C ARG A 322 8.11 -18.82 -3.07
N HIS A 323 6.95 -18.70 -3.72
CA HIS A 323 6.19 -19.82 -4.29
C HIS A 323 5.55 -19.42 -5.64
N PRO A 324 6.35 -19.20 -6.70
CA PRO A 324 5.84 -18.80 -8.01
C PRO A 324 4.84 -19.79 -8.64
N GLY A 325 4.71 -21.02 -8.10
CA GLY A 325 3.87 -22.08 -8.65
C GLY A 325 2.51 -22.35 -7.97
N ARG A 326 2.04 -21.55 -7.01
CA ARG A 326 0.77 -21.85 -6.28
C ARG A 326 -0.44 -20.97 -6.59
N SER A 327 -0.30 -19.88 -7.34
CA SER A 327 -1.39 -18.89 -7.50
C SER A 327 -2.16 -18.93 -8.82
N GLU A 328 -1.79 -19.73 -9.82
CA GLU A 328 -2.46 -19.66 -11.15
C GLU A 328 -2.97 -20.99 -11.73
N ALA A 329 -2.71 -22.14 -11.09
CA ALA A 329 -3.02 -23.45 -11.66
C ALA A 329 -4.40 -24.04 -11.29
N LYS A 330 -5.41 -23.23 -10.93
CA LYS A 330 -6.77 -23.74 -10.61
C LYS A 330 -7.95 -22.99 -11.23
N SER A 331 -7.74 -22.13 -12.24
CA SER A 331 -8.85 -21.45 -12.93
C SER A 331 -8.97 -21.73 -14.43
N ARG A 332 -8.21 -22.69 -14.99
CA ARG A 332 -8.33 -23.09 -16.40
C ARG A 332 -8.31 -24.61 -16.54
N ASP A 333 -9.48 -25.20 -16.37
CA ASP A 333 -10.04 -26.29 -17.20
C ASP A 333 -11.18 -26.97 -16.43
N ARG A 334 -12.37 -26.42 -16.58
CA ARG A 334 -13.60 -27.20 -16.61
C ARG A 334 -14.48 -26.59 -17.70
N ALA A 335 -14.41 -27.21 -18.88
CA ALA A 335 -15.44 -27.02 -19.90
C ALA A 335 -16.82 -27.35 -19.30
N PRO A 336 -17.90 -26.70 -19.75
CA PRO A 336 -19.23 -27.04 -19.31
C PRO A 336 -19.58 -28.43 -19.86
N GLU A 337 -19.78 -29.39 -18.96
CA GLU A 337 -20.39 -30.67 -19.31
C GLU A 337 -21.86 -30.40 -19.66
N GLU A 338 -22.23 -30.70 -20.91
CA GLU A 338 -23.58 -30.57 -21.44
C GLU A 338 -24.58 -31.34 -20.57
N ALA A 339 -25.67 -30.67 -20.19
CA ALA A 339 -26.81 -31.32 -19.55
C ALA A 339 -27.45 -32.31 -20.54
N PRO A 340 -27.74 -33.56 -20.14
CA PRO A 340 -28.44 -34.49 -21.02
C PRO A 340 -29.89 -34.05 -21.19
N ALA A 341 -30.36 -34.07 -22.44
CA ALA A 341 -31.73 -33.80 -22.82
C ALA A 341 -32.72 -34.78 -22.14
N PRO A 342 -33.96 -34.35 -21.83
CA PRO A 342 -34.95 -35.24 -21.24
C PRO A 342 -35.43 -36.26 -22.27
N ALA A 343 -35.40 -37.54 -21.88
CA ALA A 343 -35.96 -38.64 -22.66
C ALA A 343 -37.50 -38.53 -22.71
N HIS A 344 -38.04 -38.66 -23.93
CA HIS A 344 -39.44 -38.93 -24.20
C HIS A 344 -39.87 -40.26 -23.59
N ASP A 345 -40.96 -40.26 -22.82
CA ASP A 345 -41.73 -41.45 -22.46
C ASP A 345 -43.11 -41.38 -23.13
N PRO A 346 -43.49 -42.32 -24.03
CA PRO A 346 -44.82 -42.41 -24.60
C PRO A 346 -45.65 -43.43 -23.80
N GLY A 347 -46.55 -42.95 -22.94
CA GLY A 347 -47.41 -43.85 -22.16
C GLY A 347 -48.69 -43.17 -21.69
N SER A 348 -49.72 -43.21 -22.53
CA SER A 348 -51.06 -42.70 -22.23
C SER A 348 -51.75 -43.45 -21.10
N ALA A 349 -52.31 -42.74 -20.13
CA ALA A 349 -53.56 -43.14 -19.49
C ALA A 349 -54.38 -41.90 -19.09
N ARG A 350 -55.56 -41.82 -19.68
CA ARG A 350 -56.61 -40.81 -19.47
C ARG A 350 -57.09 -40.85 -18.02
N LEU A 351 -57.44 -39.69 -17.47
CA LEU A 351 -58.71 -39.44 -16.75
C LEU A 351 -58.87 -37.92 -16.56
N ALA A 352 -60.02 -37.41 -17.00
CA ALA A 352 -60.44 -36.02 -16.91
C ALA A 352 -61.40 -35.82 -15.70
N PRO A 353 -62.00 -34.64 -15.47
CA PRO A 353 -61.83 -33.86 -14.25
C PRO A 353 -63.03 -33.96 -13.30
N LEU A 354 -62.82 -33.62 -12.02
CA LEU A 354 -63.91 -33.24 -11.12
C LEU A 354 -63.70 -31.79 -10.64
N VAL A 355 -64.70 -30.98 -10.99
CA VAL A 355 -64.95 -29.60 -10.62
C VAL A 355 -65.68 -29.56 -9.28
N ARG A 356 -65.49 -28.44 -8.55
CA ARG A 356 -66.39 -27.70 -7.62
C ARG A 356 -65.70 -27.43 -6.29
N ASP A 357 -65.29 -26.19 -6.06
CA ASP A 357 -66.09 -25.07 -5.51
C ASP A 357 -66.39 -25.30 -4.03
N ASP A 358 -65.78 -24.49 -3.15
CA ASP A 358 -66.58 -23.64 -2.27
C ASP A 358 -65.76 -22.48 -1.68
N ALA A 359 -66.45 -21.35 -1.58
CA ALA A 359 -65.97 -20.04 -1.23
C ALA A 359 -66.32 -19.66 0.22
N CYS A 360 -65.82 -18.49 0.66
CA CYS A 360 -66.28 -17.65 1.78
C CYS A 360 -65.99 -18.18 3.21
N SER A 361 -65.47 -17.41 4.17
CA SER A 361 -65.73 -16.00 4.58
C SER A 361 -64.57 -15.55 5.50
N ARG A 362 -63.99 -14.33 5.43
CA ARG A 362 -64.31 -13.08 6.21
C ARG A 362 -64.70 -13.37 7.68
N GLU A 363 -64.19 -12.71 8.72
CA GLU A 363 -64.04 -11.26 9.03
C GLU A 363 -62.92 -11.09 10.11
N ALA A 364 -62.10 -10.04 10.03
CA ALA A 364 -62.11 -8.81 10.87
C ALA A 364 -61.61 -9.02 12.32
#